data_AF-A0A0H2ZCW1-F1
#
_entry.id   AF-A0A0H2ZCW1-F1
#
_cell.length_a   1.000
_cell.length_b   1.000
_cell.length_c   1.000
_cell.angle_alpha   90.00
_cell.angle_beta   90.00
_cell.angle_gamma   90.00
#
_symmetry.space_group_name_H-M   'P 1'
#
loop_
_entity.id
_entity.type
_entity.pdbx_description
1 polymer ?
#
loop_
_entity_poly.entity_id
_entity_poly.type
_entity_poly.pdbx_seq_one_letter_code
_entity_poly.pdbx_strand_id
1 'polypeptide(L)'
;MTIQPDFNDEPGAFAMTHTHTALDKTLKERVFHALAFEGLAVLLTAPVLSLVMNKPLAHMGALTLMFSTVAMLWNMLFNSLFDRAQRRMGFQRTLQVRVLHAMLFELGLIVVLVPLAAWWLSIGLVEAFLLDMGLILFFLPYTMAFNWSYDVLRARLVESRQTKAAGCDAG
;
A
#
# COMPACT_ATOMS: atom_id res chain seq x y z
N MET A 1 -31.44 -62.46 -32.38
CA MET A 1 -30.02 -62.12 -32.16
C MET A 1 -30.01 -60.88 -31.27
N THR A 2 -30.09 -60.99 -29.93
CA THR A 2 -29.15 -61.52 -28.93
C THR A 2 -28.75 -60.33 -28.04
N ILE A 3 -29.26 -60.34 -26.80
CA ILE A 3 -28.65 -59.84 -25.53
C ILE A 3 -28.98 -58.40 -25.07
N GLN A 4 -29.71 -58.34 -23.95
CA GLN A 4 -29.61 -57.37 -22.83
C GLN A 4 -28.65 -58.00 -21.78
N PRO A 5 -27.89 -57.27 -20.92
CA PRO A 5 -28.48 -56.40 -19.87
C PRO A 5 -27.64 -55.20 -19.33
N ASP A 6 -28.35 -54.33 -18.58
CA ASP A 6 -28.01 -53.51 -17.39
C ASP A 6 -26.55 -53.15 -17.05
N PHE A 7 -26.27 -51.85 -16.92
CA PHE A 7 -25.38 -51.33 -15.87
C PHE A 7 -25.79 -49.88 -15.51
N ASN A 8 -26.43 -49.71 -14.35
CA ASN A 8 -26.29 -48.50 -13.57
C ASN A 8 -24.80 -48.20 -13.38
N ASP A 9 -24.28 -47.09 -13.90
CA ASP A 9 -23.08 -46.43 -13.39
C ASP A 9 -22.92 -44.98 -13.91
N GLU A 10 -22.56 -44.11 -12.98
CA GLU A 10 -21.94 -42.76 -13.12
C GLU A 10 -22.83 -41.54 -13.47
N PRO A 11 -23.50 -40.92 -12.47
CA PRO A 11 -23.64 -39.48 -12.43
C PRO A 11 -22.32 -38.85 -11.96
N GLY A 12 -21.37 -38.61 -12.87
CA GLY A 12 -20.06 -38.05 -12.53
C GLY A 12 -19.37 -37.33 -13.68
N ALA A 13 -18.78 -36.16 -13.37
CA ALA A 13 -17.95 -35.28 -14.20
C ALA A 13 -18.73 -34.35 -15.16
N PHE A 14 -18.93 -33.07 -14.87
CA PHE A 14 -17.88 -32.12 -14.51
C PHE A 14 -18.47 -30.99 -13.65
N ALA A 15 -18.33 -31.15 -12.33
CA ALA A 15 -18.31 -30.01 -11.44
C ALA A 15 -17.10 -29.15 -11.82
N MET A 16 -17.31 -28.09 -12.61
CA MET A 16 -16.28 -27.07 -12.80
C MET A 16 -16.28 -26.18 -11.57
N THR A 17 -15.51 -26.63 -10.60
CA THR A 17 -15.04 -25.89 -9.45
C THR A 17 -14.30 -24.63 -9.94
N HIS A 18 -15.02 -23.53 -10.09
CA HIS A 18 -14.42 -22.22 -9.91
C HIS A 18 -14.71 -21.78 -8.49
N THR A 19 -14.05 -22.44 -7.54
CA THR A 19 -13.68 -21.80 -6.29
C THR A 19 -12.88 -20.56 -6.66
N HIS A 20 -13.59 -19.44 -6.81
CA HIS A 20 -13.02 -18.12 -6.69
C HIS A 20 -12.59 -17.95 -5.22
N THR A 21 -11.60 -18.71 -4.77
CA THR A 21 -10.75 -18.36 -3.63
C THR A 21 -9.75 -17.30 -4.10
N ALA A 22 -10.26 -16.25 -4.76
CA ALA A 22 -9.62 -14.96 -4.67
C ALA A 22 -9.78 -14.59 -3.20
N LEU A 23 -8.69 -14.65 -2.44
CA LEU A 23 -8.62 -14.09 -1.10
C LEU A 23 -9.02 -12.62 -1.18
N ASP A 24 -10.31 -12.36 -1.04
CA ASP A 24 -10.88 -11.05 -0.83
C ASP A 24 -10.33 -10.58 0.52
N LYS A 25 -9.17 -9.92 0.48
CA LYS A 25 -8.76 -9.00 1.55
C LYS A 25 -9.91 -8.03 1.71
N THR A 26 -10.77 -8.30 2.69
CA THR A 26 -12.01 -7.57 2.97
C THR A 26 -11.71 -6.08 2.86
N LEU A 27 -12.55 -5.30 2.17
CA LEU A 27 -12.36 -3.85 2.05
C LEU A 27 -12.07 -3.18 3.41
N LYS A 28 -12.62 -3.75 4.50
CA LYS A 28 -12.34 -3.39 5.89
C LYS A 28 -10.87 -3.55 6.30
N GLU A 29 -10.19 -4.64 5.95
CA GLU A 29 -8.77 -4.83 6.27
C GLU A 29 -7.88 -3.86 5.51
N ARG A 30 -8.23 -3.53 4.25
CA ARG A 30 -7.49 -2.56 3.45
C ARG A 30 -7.61 -1.14 4.01
N VAL A 31 -8.83 -0.75 4.40
CA VAL A 31 -9.08 0.55 5.03
C VAL A 31 -8.42 0.63 6.40
N PHE A 32 -8.51 -0.43 7.22
CA PHE A 32 -7.82 -0.46 8.52
C PHE A 32 -6.30 -0.37 8.36
N HIS A 33 -5.72 -1.08 7.39
CA HIS A 33 -4.29 -1.01 7.12
C HIS A 33 -3.86 0.37 6.63
N ALA A 34 -4.63 1.00 5.74
CA ALA A 34 -4.36 2.36 5.28
C ALA A 34 -4.45 3.39 6.42
N LEU A 35 -5.50 3.34 7.23
CA LEU A 35 -5.68 4.23 8.38
C LEU A 35 -4.63 4.00 9.48
N ALA A 36 -4.26 2.75 9.74
CA ALA A 36 -3.21 2.42 10.70
C ALA A 36 -1.85 2.92 10.19
N PHE A 37 -1.56 2.73 8.90
CA PHE A 37 -0.34 3.23 8.28
C PHE A 37 -0.26 4.76 8.33
N GLU A 38 -1.35 5.44 7.98
CA GLU A 38 -1.42 6.90 7.96
C GLU A 38 -1.39 7.51 9.37
N GLY A 39 -2.11 6.90 10.33
CA GLY A 39 -2.07 7.31 11.73
C GLY A 39 -0.69 7.13 12.36
N LEU A 40 -0.01 6.02 12.07
CA LEU A 40 1.33 5.75 12.58
C LEU A 40 2.39 6.65 11.91
N ALA A 41 2.22 6.94 10.61
CA ALA A 41 3.01 7.92 9.89
C ALA A 41 2.89 9.30 10.56
N VAL A 42 1.67 9.81 10.79
CA VAL A 42 1.48 11.11 11.47
C VAL A 42 2.07 11.12 12.88
N LEU A 43 1.88 10.05 13.65
CA LEU A 43 2.41 9.92 15.02
C LEU A 43 3.95 9.93 15.08
N LEU A 44 4.64 9.41 14.06
CA LEU A 44 6.10 9.37 14.03
C LEU A 44 6.70 10.62 13.37
N THR A 45 6.10 11.07 12.27
CA THR A 45 6.64 12.18 11.49
C THR A 45 6.42 13.53 12.17
N ALA A 46 5.27 13.73 12.85
CA ALA A 46 4.97 15.01 13.48
C ALA A 46 5.94 15.37 14.63
N PRO A 47 6.32 14.46 15.56
CA PRO A 47 7.33 14.74 16.58
C PRO A 47 8.72 15.00 15.98
N VAL A 48 9.14 14.20 14.99
CA VAL A 48 10.44 14.38 14.32
C VAL A 48 10.51 15.75 13.65
N LEU A 49 9.49 16.12 12.86
CA LEU A 49 9.43 17.44 12.23
C LEU A 49 9.36 18.56 13.27
N SER A 50 8.60 18.39 14.37
CA SER A 50 8.51 19.38 15.44
C SER A 50 9.85 19.64 16.09
N LEU A 51 10.66 18.59 16.33
CA LEU A 51 12.01 18.71 16.88
C LEU A 51 12.99 19.37 15.89
N VAL A 52 12.96 18.97 14.62
CA VAL A 52 13.89 19.48 13.61
C VAL A 52 13.59 20.94 13.24
N MET A 53 12.30 21.30 13.13
CA MET A 53 11.87 22.63 12.70
C MET A 53 11.54 23.57 13.86
N ASN A 54 11.61 23.08 15.11
CA ASN A 54 11.30 23.81 16.34
C ASN A 54 9.93 24.53 16.31
N LYS A 55 8.90 23.88 15.75
CA LYS A 55 7.51 24.40 15.68
C LYS A 55 6.53 23.50 16.45
N PRO A 56 5.34 24.02 16.82
CA PRO A 56 4.35 23.26 17.59
C PRO A 56 3.93 21.95 16.92
N LEU A 57 3.77 20.90 17.73
CA LEU A 57 3.40 19.55 17.26
C LEU A 57 2.11 19.55 16.44
N ALA A 58 1.09 20.32 16.84
CA ALA A 58 -0.17 20.43 16.11
C ALA A 58 0.03 20.99 14.68
N HIS A 59 0.95 21.93 14.52
CA HIS A 59 1.23 22.56 13.23
C HIS A 59 1.98 21.61 12.29
N MET A 60 2.85 20.77 12.85
CA MET A 60 3.54 19.69 12.12
C MET A 60 2.62 18.51 11.82
N GLY A 61 1.73 18.16 12.74
CA GLY A 61 0.70 17.15 12.50
C GLY A 61 -0.26 17.54 11.38
N ALA A 62 -0.63 18.82 11.30
CA ALA A 62 -1.42 19.33 10.18
C ALA A 62 -0.64 19.24 8.86
N LEU A 63 0.64 19.60 8.85
CA LEU A 63 1.49 19.49 7.67
C LEU A 63 1.63 18.04 7.18
N THR A 64 1.85 17.08 8.10
CA THR A 64 1.99 15.66 7.74
C THR A 64 0.70 15.09 7.18
N LEU A 65 -0.46 15.47 7.74
CA LEU A 65 -1.78 15.12 7.19
C LEU A 65 -2.03 15.74 5.81
N MET A 66 -1.59 16.99 5.60
CA MET A 66 -1.68 17.63 4.28
C MET A 66 -0.81 16.90 3.26
N PHE A 67 0.43 16.55 3.62
CA PHE A 67 1.34 15.81 2.74
C PHE A 67 0.81 14.41 2.43
N SER A 68 0.30 13.67 3.42
CA SER A 68 -0.27 12.35 3.19
C SER A 68 -1.46 12.42 2.24
N THR A 69 -2.35 13.41 2.43
CA THR A 69 -3.51 13.63 1.56
C THR A 69 -3.08 13.96 0.13
N VAL A 70 -2.15 14.90 -0.04
CA VAL A 70 -1.64 15.28 -1.36
C VAL A 70 -0.94 14.10 -2.03
N ALA A 71 -0.13 13.34 -1.29
CA ALA A 71 0.57 12.17 -1.81
C ALA A 71 -0.41 11.08 -2.26
N MET A 72 -1.46 10.81 -1.49
CA MET A 72 -2.51 9.86 -1.87
C MET A 72 -3.26 10.29 -3.14
N LEU A 73 -3.67 11.56 -3.22
CA LEU A 73 -4.35 12.11 -4.39
C LEU A 73 -3.44 12.07 -5.62
N TRP A 74 -2.18 12.45 -5.46
CA TRP A 74 -1.18 12.41 -6.52
C TRP A 74 -0.90 10.99 -6.99
N ASN A 75 -0.75 10.03 -6.08
CA ASN A 75 -0.60 8.60 -6.42
C ASN A 75 -1.78 8.07 -7.23
N MET A 76 -3.01 8.41 -6.85
CA MET A 76 -4.19 7.99 -7.62
C MET A 76 -4.23 8.65 -9.01
N LEU A 77 -3.96 9.96 -9.07
CA LEU A 77 -3.95 10.72 -10.33
C LEU A 77 -2.85 10.20 -11.28
N PHE A 78 -1.63 10.08 -10.79
CA PHE A 78 -0.47 9.65 -11.55
C PHE A 78 -0.64 8.21 -12.05
N ASN A 79 -1.07 7.28 -11.19
CA ASN A 79 -1.34 5.90 -11.60
C ASN A 79 -2.41 5.85 -12.70
N SER A 80 -3.50 6.61 -12.57
CA SER A 80 -4.56 6.67 -13.58
C SER A 80 -4.07 7.24 -14.93
N LEU A 81 -3.27 8.32 -14.88
CA LEU A 81 -2.66 8.92 -16.07
C LEU A 81 -1.69 7.94 -16.76
N PHE A 82 -0.83 7.30 -15.98
CA PHE A 82 0.15 6.35 -16.48
C PHE A 82 -0.52 5.09 -17.06
N ASP A 83 -1.55 4.56 -16.41
CA ASP A 83 -2.34 3.43 -16.92
C ASP A 83 -3.09 3.79 -18.20
N ARG A 84 -3.57 5.03 -18.33
CA ARG A 84 -4.18 5.51 -19.59
C ARG A 84 -3.13 5.68 -20.69
N ALA A 85 -1.95 6.22 -20.37
CA ALA A 85 -0.83 6.33 -21.30
C ALA A 85 -0.35 4.95 -21.78
N GLN A 86 -0.27 3.97 -20.88
CA GLN A 86 0.10 2.59 -21.23
C GLN A 86 -0.94 1.93 -22.14
N ARG A 87 -2.24 2.08 -21.84
CA ARG A 87 -3.30 1.54 -22.71
C ARG A 87 -3.30 2.18 -24.11
N ARG A 88 -2.91 3.46 -24.21
CA ARG A 88 -2.80 4.19 -25.49
C ARG A 88 -1.55 3.79 -26.29
N MET A 89 -0.42 3.59 -25.62
CA MET A 89 0.88 3.39 -26.28
C MET A 89 1.34 1.93 -26.33
N GLY A 90 0.69 1.01 -25.60
CA GLY A 90 0.97 -0.44 -25.67
C GLY A 90 2.38 -0.85 -25.22
N PHE A 91 3.08 -0.02 -24.44
CA PHE A 91 4.46 -0.32 -24.03
C PHE A 91 4.54 -1.42 -22.97
N GLN A 92 5.57 -2.26 -23.09
CA GLN A 92 5.91 -3.30 -22.10
C GLN A 92 6.47 -2.65 -20.83
N ARG A 93 6.09 -3.13 -19.64
CA ARG A 93 6.63 -2.63 -18.34
C ARG A 93 8.04 -3.16 -18.07
N THR A 94 9.00 -2.73 -18.89
CA THR A 94 10.43 -3.01 -18.69
C THR A 94 10.97 -2.27 -17.46
N LEU A 95 12.15 -2.68 -16.96
CA LEU A 95 12.80 -2.00 -15.84
C LEU A 95 13.00 -0.50 -16.09
N GLN A 96 13.38 -0.12 -17.32
CA GLN A 96 13.56 1.27 -17.71
C GLN A 96 12.27 2.09 -17.54
N VAL A 97 11.13 1.52 -17.94
CA VAL A 97 9.82 2.15 -17.79
C VAL A 97 9.44 2.33 -16.32
N ARG A 98 9.81 1.38 -15.44
CA ARG A 98 9.58 1.50 -14.00
C ARG A 98 10.43 2.60 -13.36
N VAL A 99 11.72 2.68 -13.73
CA VAL A 99 12.61 3.73 -13.24
C VAL A 99 12.12 5.09 -13.71
N LEU A 100 11.78 5.22 -14.99
CA LEU A 100 11.22 6.45 -15.56
C LEU A 100 9.91 6.85 -14.85
N HIS A 101 9.01 5.89 -14.62
CA HIS A 101 7.78 6.11 -13.86
C HIS A 101 8.08 6.64 -12.46
N ALA A 102 8.95 5.97 -11.71
CA ALA A 102 9.31 6.37 -10.35
C ALA A 102 9.91 7.77 -10.32
N MET A 103 10.82 8.10 -11.26
CA MET A 103 11.40 9.44 -11.36
C MET A 103 10.35 10.50 -11.68
N LEU A 104 9.43 10.24 -12.61
CA LEU A 104 8.34 11.18 -12.95
C LEU A 104 7.36 11.37 -11.79
N PHE A 105 7.03 10.29 -11.09
CA PHE A 105 6.17 10.32 -9.92
C PHE A 105 6.76 11.19 -8.83
N GLU A 106 8.03 10.94 -8.50
CA GLU A 106 8.78 11.63 -7.46
C GLU A 106 8.97 13.11 -7.80
N LEU A 107 9.40 13.40 -9.03
CA LEU A 107 9.60 14.79 -9.48
C LEU A 107 8.28 15.57 -9.45
N GLY A 108 7.18 14.94 -9.84
CA GLY A 108 5.85 15.54 -9.77
C GLY A 108 5.40 15.81 -8.34
N LEU A 109 5.67 14.89 -7.41
CA LEU A 109 5.41 15.11 -5.98
C LEU A 109 6.23 16.28 -5.44
N ILE A 110 7.53 16.32 -5.71
CA ILE A 110 8.43 17.41 -5.27
C ILE A 110 7.88 18.77 -5.71
N VAL A 111 7.44 18.89 -6.98
CA VAL A 111 6.88 20.15 -7.53
C VAL A 111 5.62 20.61 -6.79
N VAL A 112 4.85 19.70 -6.19
CA VAL A 112 3.63 20.04 -5.44
C VAL A 112 3.92 20.22 -3.93
N LEU A 113 4.64 19.29 -3.33
CA LEU A 113 4.90 19.24 -1.89
C LEU A 113 5.90 20.30 -1.43
N VAL A 114 6.97 20.57 -2.18
CA VAL A 114 8.00 21.54 -1.78
C VAL A 114 7.45 22.96 -1.69
N PRO A 115 6.71 23.50 -2.68
CA PRO A 115 6.10 24.82 -2.55
C PRO A 115 5.05 24.87 -1.43
N LEU A 116 4.29 23.78 -1.23
CA LEU A 116 3.32 23.68 -0.15
C LEU A 116 3.99 23.76 1.23
N ALA A 117 5.10 23.03 1.41
CA ALA A 117 5.92 23.04 2.61
C ALA A 117 6.52 24.41 2.88
N ALA A 118 7.11 25.02 1.85
CA ALA A 118 7.72 26.34 1.92
C ALA A 118 6.69 27.40 2.34
N TRP A 119 5.50 27.35 1.75
CA TRP A 119 4.38 28.23 2.10
C TRP A 119 3.88 27.99 3.53
N TRP A 120 3.62 26.73 3.92
CA TRP A 120 3.08 26.40 5.24
C TRP A 120 4.04 26.72 6.38
N LEU A 121 5.33 26.38 6.22
CA LEU A 121 6.35 26.58 7.24
C LEU A 121 7.00 27.96 7.18
N SER A 122 6.73 28.73 6.12
CA SER A 122 7.39 30.01 5.81
C SER A 122 8.92 29.86 5.75
N ILE A 123 9.38 28.82 5.04
CA ILE A 123 10.80 28.49 4.83
C ILE A 123 11.16 28.63 3.34
N GLY A 124 12.45 28.65 3.02
CA GLY A 124 12.91 28.70 1.64
C GLY A 124 12.61 27.39 0.87
N LEU A 125 12.57 27.48 -0.46
CA LEU A 125 12.35 26.30 -1.33
C LEU A 125 13.43 25.22 -1.17
N VAL A 126 14.68 25.62 -0.90
CA VAL A 126 15.78 24.68 -0.67
C VAL A 126 15.60 23.94 0.66
N GLU A 127 15.17 24.63 1.71
CA GLU A 127 14.90 24.03 3.02
C GLU A 127 13.70 23.07 2.95
N ALA A 128 12.65 23.46 2.22
CA ALA A 128 11.51 22.61 1.94
C ALA A 128 11.87 21.38 1.09
N PHE A 129 12.76 21.52 0.12
CA PHE A 129 13.28 20.39 -0.66
C PHE A 129 14.12 19.43 0.20
N LEU A 130 14.98 19.97 1.07
CA LEU A 130 15.73 19.16 2.04
C LEU A 130 14.81 18.45 3.04
N LEU A 131 13.73 19.10 3.45
CA LEU A 131 12.69 18.50 4.29
C LEU A 131 12.02 17.32 3.57
N ASP A 132 11.66 17.48 2.31
CA ASP A 132 11.06 16.42 1.49
C ASP A 132 12.01 15.22 1.33
N MET A 133 13.28 15.49 1.02
CA MET A 133 14.32 14.45 0.97
C MET A 133 14.54 13.76 2.33
N GLY A 134 14.52 14.52 3.42
CA GLY A 134 14.59 13.98 4.78
C GLY A 134 13.39 13.09 5.11
N LEU A 135 12.19 13.46 4.68
CA LEU A 135 10.99 12.65 4.82
C LEU A 135 11.10 11.34 4.04
N ILE A 136 11.50 11.38 2.76
CA ILE A 136 11.65 10.17 1.94
C ILE A 136 12.68 9.22 2.54
N LEU A 137 13.83 9.75 2.98
CA LEU A 137 14.89 8.96 3.60
C LEU A 137 14.45 8.38 4.96
N PHE A 138 13.58 9.06 5.70
CA PHE A 138 13.00 8.56 6.95
C PHE A 138 11.91 7.50 6.71
N PHE A 139 11.06 7.71 5.71
CA PHE A 139 9.95 6.81 5.39
C PHE A 139 10.42 5.47 4.83
N LEU A 140 11.50 5.42 4.04
CA LEU A 140 12.04 4.17 3.49
C LEU A 140 12.36 3.09 4.56
N PRO A 141 13.23 3.34 5.56
CA PRO A 141 13.50 2.38 6.61
C PRO A 141 12.27 2.14 7.51
N TYR A 142 11.43 3.14 7.74
CA TYR A 142 10.17 2.98 8.47
C TYR A 142 9.23 1.98 7.78
N THR A 143 8.99 2.14 6.47
CA THR A 143 8.12 1.25 5.69
C THR A 143 8.68 -0.18 5.70
N MET A 144 9.99 -0.34 5.59
CA MET A 144 10.64 -1.65 5.71
C MET A 144 10.42 -2.28 7.10
N ALA A 145 10.61 -1.52 8.18
CA ALA A 145 10.41 -2.00 9.54
C ALA A 145 8.93 -2.33 9.82
N PHE A 146 7.99 -1.48 9.37
CA PHE A 146 6.55 -1.71 9.53
C PHE A 146 6.07 -2.94 8.77
N ASN A 147 6.48 -3.09 7.49
CA ASN A 147 6.15 -4.26 6.69
C ASN A 147 6.67 -5.54 7.34
N TRP A 148 7.93 -5.55 7.79
CA TRP A 148 8.51 -6.69 8.50
C TRP A 148 7.74 -7.02 9.80
N SER A 149 7.40 -6.01 10.59
CA SER A 149 6.62 -6.17 11.82
C SER A 149 5.23 -6.77 11.55
N TYR A 150 4.57 -6.30 10.49
CA TYR A 150 3.25 -6.79 10.08
C TYR A 150 3.31 -8.25 9.61
N ASP A 151 4.33 -8.62 8.83
CA ASP A 151 4.53 -10.00 8.37
C ASP A 151 4.81 -10.96 9.53
N VAL A 152 5.61 -10.54 10.51
CA VAL A 152 5.87 -11.33 11.74
C VAL A 152 4.59 -11.50 12.57
N LEU A 153 3.81 -10.43 12.73
CA LEU A 153 2.55 -10.50 13.48
C LEU A 153 1.53 -11.41 12.78
N ARG A 154 1.44 -11.32 11.44
CA ARG A 154 0.58 -12.17 10.63
C ARG A 154 1.01 -13.64 10.70
N ALA A 155 2.32 -13.93 10.64
CA ALA A 155 2.83 -15.30 10.77
C ALA A 155 2.37 -15.93 12.10
N ARG A 156 2.51 -15.19 13.21
CA ARG A 156 2.07 -15.65 14.54
C ARG A 156 0.56 -15.85 14.66
N LEU A 157 -0.25 -15.00 14.01
CA LEU A 157 -1.71 -15.10 14.01
C LEU A 157 -2.22 -16.25 13.12
N VAL A 158 -1.49 -16.62 12.07
CA VAL A 158 -1.82 -17.75 11.21
C VAL A 158 -1.44 -19.07 11.89
N GLU A 159 -0.28 -19.17 12.53
CA GLU A 159 0.12 -20.35 13.33
C GLU A 159 -0.86 -20.65 14.47
N SER A 160 -1.35 -19.62 15.16
CA SER A 160 -2.33 -19.77 16.26
C SER A 160 -3.73 -20.17 15.79
N ARG A 161 -4.09 -19.90 14.53
CA ARG A 161 -5.35 -20.41 13.94
C ARG A 161 -5.21 -21.86 13.47
N GLN A 162 -4.06 -22.27 12.94
CA GLN A 162 -3.83 -23.65 12.50
C GLN A 162 -3.77 -24.63 13.68
N THR A 163 -3.13 -24.25 14.79
CA THR A 163 -3.12 -25.05 16.03
C THR A 163 -4.51 -25.19 16.64
N LYS A 164 -5.35 -24.15 16.57
CA LYS A 164 -6.73 -24.20 17.08
C LYS A 164 -7.68 -25.01 16.18
N ALA A 165 -7.47 -24.98 14.86
CA ALA A 165 -8.24 -25.81 13.92
C ALA A 165 -7.86 -27.30 14.02
N ALA A 166 -6.56 -27.62 14.10
CA ALA A 166 -6.09 -28.99 14.29
C ALA A 166 -6.51 -29.61 15.64
N GLY A 167 -6.74 -28.79 16.67
CA GLY A 167 -7.27 -29.24 17.96
C GLY A 167 -8.78 -29.51 17.98
N CYS A 168 -9.55 -28.98 17.01
CA CYS A 168 -11.00 -29.24 16.92
C CYS A 168 -11.34 -30.51 16.14
N ASP A 169 -10.44 -30.97 15.26
CA ASP A 169 -10.60 -32.23 14.49
C ASP A 169 -10.14 -33.48 15.26
N ALA A 170 -9.59 -33.31 16.46
CA ALA A 170 -9.05 -34.38 17.31
C ALA A 170 -9.88 -34.64 18.59
N GLY A 171 -11.09 -34.07 18.68
CA GLY A 171 -12.00 -34.18 19.84
C GLY A 171 -13.29 -34.91 19.51
#